data_AF-A0A061RTB9-F1
#
_entry.id   AF-A0A061RTB9-F1
#
_cell.length_a   1.000
_cell.length_b   1.000
_cell.length_c   1.000
_cell.angle_alpha   90.00
_cell.angle_beta   90.00
_cell.angle_gamma   90.00
#
_symmetry.space_group_name_H-M   'P 1'
#
loop_
_entity.id
_entity.type
_entity.pdbx_description
1 polymer ?
#
loop_
_entity_poly.entity_id
_entity_poly.type
_entity_poly.pdbx_seq_one_letter_code
_entity_poly.pdbx_strand_id
1 'polypeptide(L)'
;SPAGIWSGPRTIAKVSNEAHWNPVLFWLPAPSSRGSEGKLWLHFKVGNLIPSWRTYYAVSSDWGATWSEPRELVPGDRGGRGCVKNKPLVLPSGELLAGASLEDGHWRAFIDRTPDGVTWSASAPFAAERGAGVIQPSLWLSPAGTVHCLMRSDQGRVFRSDSGDGGRTWGRAYATKLPNNNSGLDVARLADGTLILAYNPVSGDWAARYPLRVALSKDNGETWSIYWDVETDPGEYSYPAIIPWEDPERGLGFSLTYTWMRRSIGFVSMSVEELRRLASPHTGV
;
A
#
# COMPACT_ATOMS: atom_id res chain seq x y z
N SER A 1 -2.11 -17.44 -8.11
CA SER A 1 -2.63 -16.96 -9.42
C SER A 1 -3.99 -16.28 -9.21
N PRO A 2 -4.53 -15.51 -10.18
CA PRO A 2 -5.92 -15.02 -10.12
C PRO A 2 -6.95 -16.15 -9.94
N ALA A 3 -6.57 -17.38 -10.32
CA ALA A 3 -7.33 -18.61 -10.13
C ALA A 3 -7.23 -19.21 -8.71
N GLY A 4 -6.54 -18.56 -7.75
CA GLY A 4 -6.50 -18.99 -6.35
C GLY A 4 -5.70 -20.27 -6.08
N ILE A 5 -4.82 -20.69 -6.98
CA ILE A 5 -3.94 -21.84 -6.77
C ILE A 5 -2.68 -21.38 -6.01
N TRP A 6 -2.40 -22.04 -4.89
CA TRP A 6 -1.30 -21.73 -3.98
C TRP A 6 -0.40 -22.95 -3.74
N SER A 7 0.91 -22.71 -3.65
CA SER A 7 1.84 -23.67 -3.07
C SER A 7 1.69 -23.72 -1.54
N GLY A 8 2.37 -24.67 -0.89
CA GLY A 8 2.59 -24.60 0.55
C GLY A 8 3.34 -23.32 0.95
N PRO A 9 3.18 -22.86 2.21
CA PRO A 9 3.91 -21.70 2.72
C PRO A 9 5.41 -21.98 2.79
N ARG A 10 6.22 -20.94 2.58
CA ARG A 10 7.68 -21.01 2.68
C ARG A 10 8.23 -19.77 3.36
N THR A 11 9.29 -19.97 4.15
CA THR A 11 10.01 -18.86 4.78
C THR A 11 10.94 -18.22 3.75
N ILE A 12 10.76 -16.92 3.50
CA ILE A 12 11.64 -16.16 2.60
C ILE A 12 12.86 -15.61 3.35
N ALA A 13 12.66 -15.09 4.56
CA ALA A 13 13.72 -14.46 5.33
C ALA A 13 13.52 -14.64 6.85
N LYS A 14 14.61 -14.93 7.57
CA LYS A 14 14.70 -14.90 9.03
C LYS A 14 16.08 -14.43 9.46
N VAL A 15 16.24 -13.12 9.62
CA VAL A 15 17.58 -12.51 9.83
C VAL A 15 18.04 -12.50 11.29
N SER A 16 17.12 -12.64 12.25
CA SER A 16 17.40 -12.69 13.69
C SER A 16 16.21 -13.29 14.45
N ASN A 17 16.35 -13.47 15.78
CA ASN A 17 15.27 -13.91 16.67
C ASN A 17 14.27 -12.80 17.03
N GLU A 18 14.49 -11.57 16.56
CA GLU A 18 13.51 -10.49 16.70
C GLU A 18 12.30 -10.75 15.80
N ALA A 19 11.24 -9.98 16.04
CA ALA A 19 10.03 -10.01 15.23
C ALA A 19 10.26 -9.45 13.81
N HIS A 20 9.60 -10.08 12.83
CA HIS A 20 9.58 -9.69 11.43
C HIS A 20 8.20 -9.10 11.11
N TRP A 21 8.16 -7.89 10.55
CA TRP A 21 6.92 -7.14 10.32
C TRP A 21 6.81 -6.65 8.88
N ASN A 22 5.60 -6.21 8.54
CA ASN A 22 5.24 -5.47 7.33
C ASN A 22 5.93 -5.96 6.04
N PRO A 23 5.71 -7.21 5.63
CA PRO A 23 6.18 -7.69 4.34
C PRO A 23 5.47 -6.93 3.22
N VAL A 24 6.24 -6.27 2.35
CA VAL A 24 5.75 -5.60 1.15
C VAL A 24 6.43 -6.21 -0.06
N LEU A 25 5.65 -6.93 -0.85
CA LEU A 25 6.09 -7.59 -2.07
C LEU A 25 5.73 -6.73 -3.28
N PHE A 26 6.69 -6.45 -4.17
CA PHE A 26 6.44 -5.67 -5.37
C PHE A 26 7.39 -6.04 -6.51
N TRP A 27 6.92 -5.88 -7.75
CA TRP A 27 7.73 -6.07 -8.95
C TRP A 27 8.42 -4.77 -9.32
N LEU A 28 9.73 -4.82 -9.55
CA LEU A 28 10.52 -3.72 -10.09
C LEU A 28 10.90 -4.04 -11.53
N PRO A 29 10.34 -3.34 -12.53
CA PRO A 29 10.76 -3.47 -13.91
C PRO A 29 12.25 -3.14 -14.06
N ALA A 30 12.94 -3.85 -14.94
CA ALA A 30 14.30 -3.46 -15.28
C ALA A 30 14.31 -2.11 -16.03
N PRO A 31 15.40 -1.33 -15.94
CA PRO A 31 15.61 -0.22 -16.86
C PRO A 31 15.53 -0.74 -18.29
N SER A 32 14.66 -0.14 -19.11
CA SER A 32 14.43 -0.52 -20.51
C SER A 32 15.71 -0.55 -21.36
N SER A 33 16.77 0.13 -20.92
CA SER A 33 18.08 0.20 -21.57
C SER A 33 18.98 -1.03 -21.39
N ARG A 34 18.60 -2.02 -20.56
CA ARG A 34 19.50 -3.15 -20.22
C ARG A 34 19.03 -4.54 -20.64
N GLY A 35 17.87 -4.69 -21.29
CA GLY A 35 17.41 -5.98 -21.82
C GLY A 35 17.21 -7.10 -20.79
N SER A 36 17.30 -6.81 -19.49
CA SER A 36 17.06 -7.78 -18.42
C SER A 36 15.59 -7.81 -18.04
N GLU A 37 15.09 -8.97 -17.61
CA GLU A 37 13.78 -9.05 -16.95
C GLU A 37 13.78 -8.25 -15.63
N GLY A 38 12.58 -7.81 -15.21
CA GLY A 38 12.39 -7.19 -13.90
C GLY A 38 12.69 -8.16 -12.74
N LYS A 39 12.62 -7.66 -11.50
CA LYS A 39 12.86 -8.46 -10.30
C LYS A 39 11.74 -8.30 -9.30
N LEU A 40 11.48 -9.35 -8.52
CA LEU A 40 10.56 -9.30 -7.40
C LEU A 40 11.33 -8.86 -6.15
N TRP A 41 10.81 -7.85 -5.46
CA TRP A 41 11.40 -7.30 -4.24
C TRP A 41 10.49 -7.54 -3.07
N LEU A 42 11.08 -7.89 -1.93
CA LEU A 42 10.41 -8.00 -0.64
C LEU A 42 11.07 -7.00 0.30
N HIS A 43 10.34 -5.99 0.74
CA HIS A 43 10.71 -5.19 1.92
C HIS A 43 10.06 -5.77 3.16
N PHE A 44 10.75 -5.75 4.29
CA PHE A 44 10.19 -6.17 5.58
C PHE A 44 10.93 -5.46 6.72
N LYS A 45 10.35 -5.45 7.92
CA LYS A 45 10.96 -4.83 9.10
C LYS A 45 11.42 -5.89 10.08
N VAL A 46 12.48 -5.58 10.83
CA VAL A 46 13.02 -6.45 11.86
C VAL A 46 13.29 -5.65 13.12
N GLY A 47 12.74 -6.09 14.24
CA GLY A 47 12.91 -5.46 15.55
C GLY A 47 11.73 -5.69 16.47
N ASN A 48 11.97 -5.63 17.78
CA ASN A 48 10.90 -5.85 18.79
C ASN A 48 10.14 -4.56 19.17
N LEU A 49 10.67 -3.39 18.80
CA LEU A 49 10.07 -2.09 19.06
C LEU A 49 9.90 -1.33 17.74
N ILE A 50 8.69 -0.82 17.50
CA ILE A 50 8.34 -0.08 16.28
C ILE A 50 9.26 1.13 16.03
N PRO A 51 9.58 1.99 17.04
CA PRO A 51 10.43 3.16 16.82
C PRO A 51 11.86 2.82 16.33
N SER A 52 12.34 1.62 16.62
CA SER A 52 13.74 1.22 16.38
C SER A 52 13.89 0.01 15.47
N TRP A 53 12.84 -0.40 14.76
CA TRP A 53 12.95 -1.46 13.77
C TRP A 53 13.88 -1.03 12.62
N ARG A 54 14.44 -2.02 11.95
CA ARG A 54 15.28 -1.85 10.76
C ARG A 54 14.51 -2.32 9.55
N THR A 55 14.70 -1.65 8.41
CA THR A 55 14.15 -2.13 7.15
C THR A 55 15.15 -3.04 6.46
N TYR A 56 14.71 -4.24 6.09
CA TYR A 56 15.45 -5.18 5.27
C TYR A 56 14.78 -5.36 3.91
N TYR A 57 15.55 -5.82 2.94
CA TYR A 57 15.04 -6.28 1.66
C TYR A 57 15.68 -7.59 1.21
N ALA A 58 14.95 -8.33 0.38
CA ALA A 58 15.45 -9.46 -0.39
C ALA A 58 14.90 -9.36 -1.82
N VAL A 59 15.63 -9.93 -2.79
CA VAL A 59 15.29 -9.84 -4.22
C VAL A 59 15.26 -11.23 -4.84
N SER A 60 14.31 -11.46 -5.73
CA SER A 60 14.20 -12.66 -6.55
C SER A 60 14.22 -12.30 -8.04
N SER A 61 14.95 -13.09 -8.82
CA SER A 61 15.02 -13.01 -10.29
C SER A 61 14.31 -14.16 -11.00
N ASP A 62 13.59 -14.99 -10.26
CA ASP A 62 12.95 -16.22 -10.75
C ASP A 62 11.52 -16.35 -10.21
N TRP A 63 10.78 -15.23 -10.24
CA TRP A 63 9.37 -15.16 -9.82
C TRP A 63 9.11 -15.63 -8.39
N GLY A 64 10.08 -15.37 -7.53
CA GLY A 64 10.08 -15.73 -6.13
C GLY A 64 10.63 -17.11 -5.85
N ALA A 65 10.97 -17.97 -6.83
CA ALA A 65 11.39 -19.35 -6.56
C ALA A 65 12.59 -19.40 -5.59
N THR A 66 13.58 -18.54 -5.79
CA THR A 66 14.71 -18.30 -4.88
C THR A 66 14.84 -16.81 -4.53
N TRP A 67 15.54 -16.52 -3.43
CA TRP A 67 15.72 -15.16 -2.90
C TRP A 67 17.16 -14.91 -2.54
N SER A 68 17.63 -13.68 -2.74
CA SER A 68 18.92 -13.23 -2.25
C SER A 68 18.96 -13.22 -0.73
N GLU A 69 20.17 -13.32 -0.16
CA GLU A 69 20.40 -13.05 1.26
C GLU A 69 19.84 -11.67 1.65
N PRO A 70 19.04 -11.57 2.72
CA PRO A 70 18.45 -10.30 3.11
C PRO A 70 19.49 -9.27 3.59
N ARG A 71 19.29 -8.01 3.23
CA ARG A 71 20.18 -6.90 3.60
C ARG A 71 19.39 -5.74 4.18
N GLU A 72 20.01 -4.96 5.08
CA GLU A 72 19.41 -3.69 5.50
C GLU A 72 19.26 -2.78 4.28
N LEU A 73 18.10 -2.14 4.16
CA LEU A 73 17.79 -1.22 3.05
C LEU A 73 18.68 0.02 3.10
N VAL A 74 18.87 0.57 4.30
CA VAL A 74 19.81 1.65 4.59
C VAL A 74 20.60 1.22 5.82
N PRO A 75 21.88 0.83 5.68
CA PRO A 75 22.67 0.31 6.79
C PRO A 75 22.70 1.25 7.99
N GLY A 76 22.38 0.72 9.17
CA GLY A 76 22.41 1.46 10.43
C GLY A 76 21.18 2.34 10.70
N ASP A 77 20.28 2.49 9.72
CA ASP A 77 19.05 3.27 9.88
C ASP A 77 18.08 2.63 10.91
N ARG A 78 17.25 3.47 11.52
CA ARG A 78 16.22 3.08 12.48
C ARG A 78 14.93 3.82 12.15
N GLY A 79 13.82 3.12 12.30
CA GLY A 79 12.52 3.60 11.88
C GLY A 79 12.11 2.99 10.54
N GLY A 80 10.93 3.36 10.06
CA GLY A 80 10.38 2.79 8.84
C GLY A 80 10.94 3.48 7.60
N ARG A 81 11.89 2.87 6.88
CA ARG A 81 12.37 3.29 5.55
C ARG A 81 11.80 2.44 4.42
N GLY A 82 11.93 2.90 3.18
CA GLY A 82 11.32 2.25 2.02
C GLY A 82 9.83 1.96 2.23
N CYS A 83 9.33 0.88 1.63
CA CYS A 83 7.93 0.47 1.83
C CYS A 83 7.71 0.05 3.29
N VAL A 84 6.93 0.83 4.05
CA VAL A 84 6.51 0.47 5.40
C VAL A 84 5.27 -0.41 5.39
N LYS A 85 4.37 -0.27 4.42
CA LYS A 85 3.14 -1.08 4.35
C LYS A 85 2.63 -1.28 2.92
N ASN A 86 2.63 -0.23 2.11
CA ASN A 86 2.11 -0.29 0.74
C ASN A 86 3.24 -0.44 -0.27
N LYS A 87 2.92 -1.07 -1.40
CA LYS A 87 3.78 -1.16 -2.60
C LYS A 87 4.23 0.24 -3.06
N PRO A 88 5.45 0.37 -3.61
CA PRO A 88 5.92 1.66 -4.09
C PRO A 88 5.21 2.05 -5.39
N LEU A 89 5.26 3.33 -5.72
CA LEU A 89 4.91 3.85 -7.03
C LEU A 89 6.18 3.92 -7.89
N VAL A 90 6.13 3.33 -9.09
CA VAL A 90 7.17 3.49 -10.11
C VAL A 90 6.79 4.70 -10.98
N LEU A 91 7.63 5.73 -11.01
CA LEU A 91 7.42 6.89 -11.86
C LEU A 91 7.80 6.57 -13.32
N PRO A 92 7.31 7.34 -14.31
CA PRO A 92 7.74 7.22 -15.70
C PRO A 92 9.26 7.38 -15.92
N SER A 93 9.94 8.07 -15.00
CA SER A 93 11.41 8.20 -14.99
C SER A 93 12.14 6.92 -14.57
N GLY A 94 11.42 5.93 -14.01
CA GLY A 94 11.98 4.75 -13.36
C GLY A 94 12.32 4.92 -11.88
N GLU A 95 12.25 6.15 -11.34
CA GLU A 95 12.42 6.40 -9.90
C GLU A 95 11.25 5.78 -9.12
N LEU A 96 11.56 5.17 -7.98
CA LEU A 96 10.60 4.57 -7.06
C LEU A 96 10.29 5.52 -5.92
N LEU A 97 9.00 5.63 -5.57
CA LEU A 97 8.51 6.32 -4.39
C LEU A 97 7.86 5.32 -3.44
N ALA A 98 8.40 5.19 -2.24
CA ALA A 98 7.91 4.28 -1.22
C ALA A 98 7.31 5.04 -0.04
N GLY A 99 6.07 4.69 0.31
CA GLY A 99 5.40 5.23 1.50
C GLY A 99 6.06 4.72 2.78
N ALA A 100 6.55 5.67 3.59
CA ALA A 100 7.32 5.41 4.80
C ALA A 100 6.75 6.20 6.00
N SER A 101 7.20 5.87 7.21
CA SER A 101 6.63 6.42 8.44
C SER A 101 7.60 6.36 9.62
N LEU A 102 7.56 7.41 10.44
CA LEU A 102 8.18 7.46 11.75
C LEU A 102 7.09 7.28 12.81
N GLU A 103 7.30 6.33 13.71
CA GLU A 103 6.35 5.90 14.73
C GLU A 103 7.01 5.92 16.12
N ASP A 104 7.71 7.01 16.41
CA ASP A 104 8.54 7.25 17.60
C ASP A 104 7.85 8.13 18.67
N GLY A 105 6.52 8.12 18.67
CA GLY A 105 5.66 8.93 19.52
C GLY A 105 4.60 9.64 18.70
N HIS A 106 4.99 10.70 17.98
CA HIS A 106 4.10 11.36 17.02
C HIS A 106 4.26 10.74 15.63
N TRP A 107 3.13 10.28 15.09
CA TRP A 107 3.03 9.58 13.82
C TRP A 107 3.20 10.51 12.64
N ARG A 108 4.25 10.27 11.85
CA ARG A 108 4.63 11.13 10.74
C ARG A 108 4.94 10.32 9.49
N ALA A 109 4.18 10.57 8.43
CA ALA A 109 4.42 10.00 7.12
C ALA A 109 5.49 10.78 6.35
N PHE A 110 6.24 10.09 5.50
CA PHE A 110 7.15 10.67 4.52
C PHE A 110 7.28 9.72 3.33
N ILE A 111 7.91 10.18 2.25
CA ILE A 111 8.22 9.33 1.09
C ILE A 111 9.72 9.10 1.00
N ASP A 112 10.11 7.84 0.90
CA ASP A 112 11.47 7.42 0.60
C ASP A 112 11.59 7.19 -0.90
N ARG A 113 12.69 7.65 -1.51
CA ARG A 113 12.86 7.63 -2.96
C ARG A 113 14.14 6.91 -3.36
N THR A 114 14.13 6.23 -4.49
CA THR A 114 15.33 5.58 -5.02
C THR A 114 15.30 5.46 -6.55
N PRO A 115 16.43 5.65 -7.25
CA PRO A 115 16.51 5.42 -8.70
C PRO A 115 16.72 3.95 -9.06
N ASP A 116 17.17 3.10 -8.14
CA ASP A 116 17.73 1.77 -8.42
C ASP A 116 17.27 0.67 -7.44
N GLY A 117 16.49 1.02 -6.41
CA GLY A 117 16.08 0.10 -5.34
C GLY A 117 17.09 -0.04 -4.21
N VAL A 118 18.26 0.60 -4.31
CA VAL A 118 19.41 0.42 -3.39
C VAL A 118 19.83 1.74 -2.75
N THR A 119 19.83 2.83 -3.50
CA THR A 119 20.23 4.16 -3.04
C THR A 119 18.99 4.95 -2.64
N TRP A 120 18.74 5.08 -1.33
CA TRP A 120 17.50 5.66 -0.81
C TRP A 120 17.69 7.05 -0.21
N SER A 121 16.74 7.95 -0.47
CA SER A 121 16.68 9.31 0.06
C SER A 121 15.28 9.62 0.58
N ALA A 122 15.18 9.96 1.87
CA ALA A 122 13.91 10.32 2.50
C ALA A 122 13.55 11.80 2.25
N SER A 123 12.26 12.07 2.00
CA SER A 123 11.71 13.43 2.08
C SER A 123 11.63 13.89 3.54
N ALA A 124 11.38 15.19 3.75
CA ALA A 124 10.89 15.66 5.03
C ALA A 124 9.53 14.98 5.35
N PRO A 125 9.20 14.76 6.64
CA PRO A 125 7.87 14.32 7.01
C PRO A 125 6.79 15.34 6.64
N PHE A 126 5.61 14.85 6.32
CA PHE A 126 4.48 15.69 5.94
C PHE A 126 4.04 16.56 7.12
N ALA A 127 3.74 17.82 6.85
CA ALA A 127 2.90 18.60 7.75
C ALA A 127 1.46 18.10 7.62
N ALA A 128 0.77 17.85 8.74
CA ALA A 128 -0.63 17.42 8.73
C ALA A 128 -1.54 18.50 9.33
N GLU A 129 -2.75 18.63 8.78
CA GLU A 129 -3.78 19.50 9.34
C GLU A 129 -4.05 19.17 10.81
N ARG A 130 -4.16 20.23 11.64
CA ARG A 130 -4.46 20.13 13.08
C ARG A 130 -3.47 19.26 13.87
N GLY A 131 -2.28 18.98 13.33
CA GLY A 131 -1.29 18.13 13.97
C GLY A 131 -1.63 16.63 13.97
N ALA A 132 -2.55 16.20 13.09
CA ALA A 132 -2.96 14.81 12.95
C ALA A 132 -1.77 13.85 12.80
N GLY A 133 -1.84 12.69 13.45
CA GLY A 133 -0.93 11.59 13.21
C GLY A 133 -1.32 10.87 11.92
N VAL A 134 -0.43 10.86 10.92
CA VAL A 134 -0.66 10.19 9.63
C VAL A 134 0.50 9.27 9.29
N ILE A 135 0.20 8.05 8.82
CA ILE A 135 1.21 7.05 8.47
C ILE A 135 0.74 6.12 7.35
N GLN A 136 1.69 5.32 6.86
CA GLN A 136 1.52 4.27 5.84
C GLN A 136 0.90 4.79 4.53
N PRO A 137 1.57 5.72 3.82
CA PRO A 137 1.08 6.23 2.54
C PRO A 137 0.88 5.13 1.50
N SER A 138 -0.20 5.20 0.73
CA SER A 138 -0.39 4.45 -0.52
C SER A 138 -0.53 5.44 -1.67
N LEU A 139 0.22 5.24 -2.76
CA LEU A 139 0.47 6.26 -3.77
C LEU A 139 -0.13 5.92 -5.14
N TRP A 140 -0.45 6.94 -5.94
CA TRP A 140 -0.71 6.80 -7.37
C TRP A 140 -0.28 8.05 -8.14
N LEU A 141 -0.10 7.89 -9.46
CA LEU A 141 0.20 8.96 -10.40
C LEU A 141 -1.02 9.28 -11.26
N SER A 142 -1.47 10.53 -11.25
CA SER A 142 -2.52 11.00 -12.15
C SER A 142 -2.00 11.30 -13.56
N PRO A 143 -2.86 11.35 -14.59
CA PRO A 143 -2.48 11.73 -15.95
C PRO A 143 -1.79 13.10 -16.05
N ALA A 144 -2.11 14.03 -15.14
CA ALA A 144 -1.49 15.35 -15.08
C ALA A 144 -0.05 15.34 -14.53
N GLY A 145 0.50 14.17 -14.16
CA GLY A 145 1.84 14.05 -13.59
C GLY A 145 1.91 14.36 -12.09
N THR A 146 0.76 14.59 -11.43
CA THR A 146 0.72 14.81 -9.97
C THR A 146 0.76 13.48 -9.25
N VAL A 147 1.66 13.35 -8.30
CA VAL A 147 1.71 12.19 -7.39
C VAL A 147 0.78 12.48 -6.23
N HIS A 148 -0.06 11.51 -5.90
CA HIS A 148 -1.00 11.60 -4.81
C HIS A 148 -0.74 10.47 -3.81
N CYS A 149 -1.11 10.66 -2.55
CA CYS A 149 -1.13 9.59 -1.57
C CYS A 149 -2.35 9.65 -0.66
N LEU A 150 -2.81 8.48 -0.23
CA LEU A 150 -3.76 8.31 0.87
C LEU A 150 -3.04 7.70 2.08
N MET A 151 -3.42 8.13 3.29
CA MET A 151 -2.84 7.69 4.56
C MET A 151 -3.94 7.37 5.57
N ARG A 152 -3.69 6.39 6.44
CA ARG A 152 -4.50 6.24 7.65
C ARG A 152 -4.13 7.33 8.66
N SER A 153 -5.08 7.68 9.52
CA SER A 153 -4.87 8.70 10.56
C SER A 153 -5.51 8.33 11.88
N ASP A 154 -5.09 9.02 12.93
CA ASP A 154 -5.72 9.02 14.26
C ASP A 154 -6.96 9.95 14.35
N GLN A 155 -7.42 10.54 13.23
CA GLN A 155 -8.51 11.52 13.19
C GLN A 155 -9.85 10.95 12.67
N GLY A 156 -9.96 9.63 12.55
CA GLY A 156 -11.19 8.99 12.08
C GLY A 156 -11.46 9.14 10.57
N ARG A 157 -10.48 9.64 9.79
CA ARG A 157 -10.60 9.90 8.35
C ARG A 157 -9.36 9.47 7.60
N VAL A 158 -9.51 9.15 6.31
CA VAL A 158 -8.35 9.03 5.41
C VAL A 158 -7.80 10.43 5.14
N PHE A 159 -6.48 10.56 5.19
CA PHE A 159 -5.78 11.79 4.84
C PHE A 159 -5.18 11.68 3.44
N ARG A 160 -5.12 12.81 2.73
CA ARG A 160 -4.52 12.92 1.41
C ARG A 160 -3.43 13.98 1.39
N SER A 161 -2.40 13.75 0.58
CA SER A 161 -1.43 14.77 0.21
C SER A 161 -1.04 14.59 -1.25
N ASP A 162 -0.68 15.69 -1.89
CA ASP A 162 -0.35 15.74 -3.32
C ASP A 162 1.02 16.38 -3.54
N SER A 163 1.67 16.00 -4.63
CA SER A 163 2.98 16.47 -5.06
C SER A 163 2.97 16.76 -6.56
N GLY A 164 3.23 18.03 -6.90
CA GLY A 164 3.31 18.51 -8.27
C GLY A 164 4.68 18.39 -8.92
N ASP A 165 5.69 17.88 -8.20
CA ASP A 165 7.10 17.82 -8.63
C ASP A 165 7.67 16.39 -8.65
N GLY A 166 6.79 15.41 -8.84
CA GLY A 166 7.15 14.00 -8.91
C GLY A 166 7.56 13.41 -7.56
N GLY A 167 6.96 13.86 -6.47
CA GLY A 167 7.18 13.33 -5.12
C GLY A 167 8.38 13.91 -4.38
N ARG A 168 8.96 15.03 -4.84
CA ARG A 168 10.12 15.68 -4.19
C ARG A 168 9.67 16.52 -3.01
N THR A 169 8.62 17.31 -3.20
CA THR A 169 7.95 18.06 -2.14
C THR A 169 6.48 17.68 -2.07
N TRP A 170 5.90 17.82 -0.88
CA TRP A 170 4.54 17.40 -0.61
C TRP A 170 3.77 18.53 0.03
N GLY A 171 2.52 18.70 -0.38
CA GLY A 171 1.58 19.59 0.27
C GLY A 171 1.32 19.20 1.72
N ARG A 172 0.57 20.04 2.43
CA ARG A 172 0.06 19.69 3.75
C ARG A 172 -0.96 18.55 3.60
N ALA A 173 -0.82 17.51 4.40
CA ALA A 173 -1.79 16.41 4.45
C ALA A 173 -3.12 16.90 5.04
N TYR A 174 -4.22 16.67 4.33
CA TYR A 174 -5.56 17.14 4.69
C TYR A 174 -6.56 15.99 4.79
N ALA A 175 -7.60 16.17 5.60
CA ALA A 175 -8.63 15.15 5.78
C ALA A 175 -9.54 15.05 4.55
N THR A 176 -9.79 13.82 4.08
CA THR A 176 -10.75 13.56 3.00
C THR A 176 -12.16 13.31 3.55
N LYS A 177 -13.14 13.13 2.65
CA LYS A 177 -14.49 12.71 3.02
C LYS A 177 -14.57 11.24 3.47
N LEU A 178 -13.57 10.42 3.15
CA LEU A 178 -13.56 8.99 3.48
C LEU A 178 -13.38 8.77 4.99
N PRO A 179 -14.31 8.06 5.66
CA PRO A 179 -14.10 7.62 7.04
C PRO A 179 -12.99 6.57 7.10
N ASN A 180 -12.24 6.53 8.20
CA ASN A 180 -11.28 5.47 8.46
C ASN A 180 -11.08 5.29 9.96
N ASN A 181 -10.93 4.04 10.38
CA ASN A 181 -10.88 3.66 11.79
C ASN A 181 -9.44 3.58 12.34
N ASN A 182 -8.51 4.28 11.69
CA ASN A 182 -7.07 4.10 11.86
C ASN A 182 -6.55 2.69 11.46
N SER A 183 -7.30 1.96 10.63
CA SER A 183 -6.82 0.72 9.98
C SER A 183 -6.07 1.04 8.69
N GLY A 184 -5.14 0.15 8.31
CA GLY A 184 -4.41 0.26 7.06
C GLY A 184 -5.33 0.26 5.84
N LEU A 185 -4.90 0.97 4.79
CA LEU A 185 -5.56 1.05 3.49
C LEU A 185 -4.55 0.79 2.37
N ASP A 186 -5.00 0.42 1.18
CA ASP A 186 -4.17 0.39 -0.02
C ASP A 186 -4.95 0.83 -1.25
N VAL A 187 -4.35 1.70 -2.06
CA VAL A 187 -4.89 2.16 -3.34
C VAL A 187 -4.03 1.62 -4.49
N ALA A 188 -4.66 1.38 -5.63
CA ALA A 188 -3.98 1.14 -6.89
C ALA A 188 -4.74 1.82 -8.03
N ARG A 189 -4.07 2.00 -9.17
CA ARG A 189 -4.65 2.55 -10.39
C ARG A 189 -4.70 1.45 -11.45
N LEU A 190 -5.88 1.25 -12.02
CA LEU A 190 -6.13 0.35 -13.15
C LEU A 190 -5.64 0.97 -14.47
N ALA A 191 -5.50 0.16 -15.52
CA ALA A 191 -5.02 0.62 -16.82
C ALA A 191 -5.93 1.68 -17.47
N ASP A 192 -7.24 1.64 -17.21
CA ASP A 192 -8.20 2.67 -17.66
C ASP A 192 -8.15 3.98 -16.83
N GLY A 193 -7.32 4.02 -15.80
CA GLY A 193 -7.17 5.15 -14.90
C GLY A 193 -8.10 5.15 -13.68
N THR A 194 -9.02 4.20 -13.57
CA THR A 194 -9.86 4.03 -12.38
C THR A 194 -8.98 3.70 -11.17
N LEU A 195 -9.23 4.36 -10.03
CA LEU A 195 -8.60 4.00 -8.77
C LEU A 195 -9.42 2.94 -8.04
N ILE A 196 -8.74 2.00 -7.40
CA ILE A 196 -9.31 0.97 -6.53
C ILE A 196 -8.72 1.13 -5.14
N LEU A 197 -9.57 1.22 -4.12
CA LEU A 197 -9.18 1.43 -2.73
C LEU A 197 -9.75 0.33 -1.85
N ALA A 198 -8.90 -0.36 -1.10
CA ALA A 198 -9.30 -1.25 -0.03
C ALA A 198 -9.09 -0.56 1.33
N TYR A 199 -10.14 -0.45 2.15
CA TYR A 199 -10.12 0.23 3.44
C TYR A 199 -11.30 -0.17 4.34
N ASN A 200 -11.28 0.24 5.61
CA ASN A 200 -12.41 0.09 6.53
C ASN A 200 -13.17 1.44 6.65
N PRO A 201 -14.44 1.53 6.20
CA PRO A 201 -15.20 2.78 6.12
C PRO A 201 -15.90 3.15 7.44
N VAL A 202 -15.22 2.97 8.58
CA VAL A 202 -15.74 3.28 9.91
C VAL A 202 -14.96 4.46 10.46
N SER A 203 -15.65 5.52 10.90
CA SER A 203 -14.97 6.70 11.46
C SER A 203 -14.59 6.46 12.92
N GLY A 204 -13.37 6.82 13.30
CA GLY A 204 -12.92 6.89 14.70
C GLY A 204 -11.47 6.43 14.85
N ASP A 205 -10.84 6.73 15.98
CA ASP A 205 -9.54 6.13 16.28
C ASP A 205 -9.77 4.75 16.93
N TRP A 206 -9.15 3.70 16.38
CA TRP A 206 -9.32 2.30 16.79
C TRP A 206 -10.78 1.78 16.78
N ALA A 207 -11.63 2.34 15.92
CA ALA A 207 -13.00 1.86 15.73
C ALA A 207 -13.06 0.50 15.00
N ALA A 208 -14.27 -0.06 14.86
CA ALA A 208 -14.51 -1.38 14.30
C ALA A 208 -13.79 -1.61 12.95
N ARG A 209 -13.12 -2.76 12.81
CA ARG A 209 -12.40 -3.20 11.59
C ARG A 209 -13.28 -4.04 10.66
N TYR A 210 -14.57 -3.75 10.66
CA TYR A 210 -15.56 -4.28 9.72
C TYR A 210 -16.59 -3.18 9.40
N PRO A 211 -17.09 -3.08 8.16
CA PRO A 211 -16.72 -3.95 7.04
C PRO A 211 -15.31 -3.67 6.52
N LEU A 212 -14.75 -4.63 5.77
CA LEU A 212 -13.65 -4.34 4.83
C LEU A 212 -14.28 -4.04 3.46
N ARG A 213 -13.94 -2.89 2.88
CA ARG A 213 -14.54 -2.38 1.65
C ARG A 213 -13.53 -2.25 0.53
N VAL A 214 -13.93 -2.60 -0.70
CA VAL A 214 -13.27 -2.16 -1.94
C VAL A 214 -14.15 -1.11 -2.62
N ALA A 215 -13.58 0.05 -2.93
CA ALA A 215 -14.29 1.15 -3.60
C ALA A 215 -13.55 1.63 -4.85
N LEU A 216 -14.31 2.13 -5.83
CA LEU A 216 -13.81 2.65 -7.09
C LEU A 216 -13.93 4.18 -7.13
N SER A 217 -12.91 4.85 -7.67
CA SER A 217 -12.96 6.26 -8.02
C SER A 217 -12.59 6.47 -9.49
N LYS A 218 -13.37 7.31 -10.19
CA LYS A 218 -13.13 7.71 -11.59
C LYS A 218 -12.70 9.17 -11.74
N ASP A 219 -12.65 9.89 -10.64
CA ASP A 219 -12.38 11.33 -10.56
C ASP A 219 -11.12 11.61 -9.74
N ASN A 220 -10.11 10.73 -9.87
CA ASN A 220 -8.81 10.88 -9.24
C ASN A 220 -8.86 10.94 -7.69
N GLY A 221 -9.77 10.19 -7.08
CA GLY A 221 -9.87 10.01 -5.64
C GLY A 221 -10.73 11.05 -4.93
N GLU A 222 -11.44 11.92 -5.67
CA GLU A 222 -12.37 12.89 -5.10
C GLU A 222 -13.65 12.22 -4.58
N THR A 223 -14.20 11.26 -5.32
CA THR A 223 -15.38 10.48 -4.92
C THR A 223 -15.21 8.98 -5.12
N TRP A 224 -15.89 8.19 -4.28
CA TRP A 224 -15.74 6.74 -4.17
C TRP A 224 -17.13 6.06 -4.17
N SER A 225 -17.90 6.27 -5.23
CA SER A 225 -19.35 6.02 -5.26
C SER A 225 -19.77 4.58 -5.54
N ILE A 226 -18.89 3.77 -6.13
CA ILE A 226 -19.15 2.35 -6.40
C ILE A 226 -18.28 1.54 -5.45
N TYR A 227 -18.89 0.67 -4.64
CA TYR A 227 -18.15 -0.14 -3.68
C TYR A 227 -18.79 -1.51 -3.46
N TRP A 228 -17.99 -2.41 -2.91
CA TRP A 228 -18.40 -3.71 -2.41
C TRP A 228 -17.78 -3.95 -1.03
N ASP A 229 -18.61 -4.36 -0.06
CA ASP A 229 -18.14 -4.79 1.25
C ASP A 229 -17.76 -6.27 1.19
N VAL A 230 -16.46 -6.52 1.30
CA VAL A 230 -15.83 -7.85 1.18
C VAL A 230 -16.21 -8.74 2.37
N GLU A 231 -16.17 -8.14 3.56
CA GLU A 231 -16.40 -8.80 4.84
C GLU A 231 -17.33 -7.89 5.65
N THR A 232 -18.53 -8.36 5.97
CA THR A 232 -19.58 -7.56 6.64
C THR A 232 -19.83 -7.97 8.08
N ASP A 233 -19.46 -9.20 8.44
CA ASP A 233 -19.72 -9.72 9.78
C ASP A 233 -18.83 -9.01 10.81
N PRO A 234 -19.22 -8.96 12.10
CA PRO A 234 -18.37 -8.43 13.14
C PRO A 234 -17.03 -9.18 13.23
N GLY A 235 -15.91 -8.46 13.12
CA GLY A 235 -14.59 -9.07 13.09
C GLY A 235 -13.41 -8.12 12.95
N GLU A 236 -12.21 -8.70 12.85
CA GLU A 236 -10.97 -7.98 12.60
C GLU A 236 -10.45 -8.26 11.18
N TYR A 237 -10.87 -7.43 10.23
CA TYR A 237 -10.45 -7.48 8.83
C TYR A 237 -9.64 -6.22 8.50
N SER A 238 -8.34 -6.39 8.27
CA SER A 238 -7.45 -5.23 8.18
C SER A 238 -6.18 -5.47 7.38
N TYR A 239 -5.38 -4.42 7.20
CA TYR A 239 -4.13 -4.44 6.45
C TYR A 239 -4.28 -5.02 5.03
N PRO A 240 -5.20 -4.48 4.21
CA PRO A 240 -5.40 -4.96 2.85
C PRO A 240 -4.17 -4.67 1.98
N ALA A 241 -3.84 -5.53 1.03
CA ALA A 241 -2.96 -5.25 -0.10
C ALA A 241 -3.71 -5.53 -1.40
N ILE A 242 -3.83 -4.52 -2.26
CA ILE A 242 -4.61 -4.61 -3.50
C ILE A 242 -3.68 -4.44 -4.72
N ILE A 243 -3.78 -5.39 -5.65
CA ILE A 243 -2.96 -5.45 -6.86
C ILE A 243 -3.89 -5.48 -8.07
N PRO A 244 -3.79 -4.52 -9.00
CA PRO A 244 -4.58 -4.55 -10.22
C PRO A 244 -4.06 -5.62 -11.18
N TRP A 245 -4.95 -6.18 -11.99
CA TRP A 245 -4.60 -7.05 -13.10
C TRP A 245 -5.49 -6.75 -14.31
N GLU A 246 -5.04 -7.19 -15.47
CA GLU A 246 -5.78 -7.15 -16.73
C GLU A 246 -5.75 -8.55 -17.33
N ASP A 247 -6.89 -9.00 -17.82
CA ASP A 247 -7.07 -10.31 -18.43
C ASP A 247 -7.86 -10.15 -19.74
N PRO A 248 -7.47 -10.81 -20.85
CA PRO A 248 -8.14 -10.65 -22.13
C PRO A 248 -9.63 -11.04 -22.13
N GLU A 249 -10.04 -11.97 -21.28
CA GLU A 249 -11.42 -12.46 -21.22
C GLU A 249 -12.23 -11.74 -20.14
N ARG A 250 -11.62 -11.48 -18.97
CA ARG A 250 -12.29 -10.87 -17.80
C ARG A 250 -12.17 -9.35 -17.74
N GLY A 251 -11.34 -8.74 -18.60
CA GLY A 251 -11.04 -7.31 -18.60
C GLY A 251 -10.19 -6.88 -17.41
N LEU A 252 -10.47 -5.69 -16.88
CA LEU A 252 -9.76 -5.13 -15.73
C LEU A 252 -10.28 -5.71 -14.42
N GLY A 253 -9.37 -5.97 -13.48
CA GLY A 253 -9.72 -6.47 -12.15
C GLY A 253 -8.64 -6.25 -11.12
N PHE A 254 -8.82 -6.88 -9.97
CA PHE A 254 -7.88 -6.79 -8.86
C PHE A 254 -7.81 -8.08 -8.05
N SER A 255 -6.67 -8.28 -7.39
CA SER A 255 -6.46 -9.26 -6.34
C SER A 255 -6.28 -8.53 -5.02
N LEU A 256 -6.92 -9.01 -3.96
CA LEU A 256 -6.90 -8.45 -2.63
C LEU A 256 -6.45 -9.54 -1.65
N THR A 257 -5.45 -9.23 -0.82
CA THR A 257 -5.15 -10.00 0.40
C THR A 257 -5.36 -9.13 1.63
N TYR A 258 -5.69 -9.73 2.77
CA TYR A 258 -5.94 -8.98 4.02
C TYR A 258 -5.83 -9.91 5.23
N THR A 259 -5.59 -9.32 6.40
CA THR A 259 -5.67 -10.04 7.68
C THR A 259 -7.12 -10.43 7.94
N TRP A 260 -7.38 -11.72 8.14
CA TRP A 260 -8.69 -12.25 8.49
C TRP A 260 -8.68 -12.75 9.93
N MET A 261 -9.39 -12.05 10.82
CA MET A 261 -9.54 -12.37 12.25
C MET A 261 -8.22 -12.54 13.04
N ARG A 262 -7.10 -12.03 12.50
CA ARG A 262 -5.72 -12.31 12.96
C ARG A 262 -5.36 -13.80 13.05
N ARG A 263 -6.06 -14.66 12.30
CA ARG A 263 -5.85 -16.12 12.27
C ARG A 263 -5.32 -16.59 10.93
N SER A 264 -5.69 -15.90 9.86
CA SER A 264 -5.33 -16.26 8.50
C SER A 264 -5.21 -15.01 7.62
N ILE A 265 -4.86 -15.23 6.36
CA ILE A 265 -4.90 -14.22 5.31
C ILE A 265 -6.08 -14.55 4.40
N GLY A 266 -7.01 -13.61 4.25
CA GLY A 266 -8.08 -13.69 3.26
C GLY A 266 -7.53 -13.36 1.86
N PHE A 267 -8.11 -13.96 0.84
CA PHE A 267 -7.78 -13.69 -0.56
C PHE A 267 -9.05 -13.60 -1.42
N VAL A 268 -9.15 -12.56 -2.22
CA VAL A 268 -10.21 -12.38 -3.22
C VAL A 268 -9.58 -11.90 -4.52
N SER A 269 -10.06 -12.39 -5.67
CA SER A 269 -9.69 -11.85 -6.98
C SER A 269 -10.92 -11.72 -7.87
N MET A 270 -11.18 -10.51 -8.36
CA MET A 270 -12.46 -10.15 -8.98
C MET A 270 -12.25 -9.10 -10.08
N SER A 271 -13.04 -9.17 -11.15
CA SER A 271 -13.07 -8.13 -12.17
C SER A 271 -13.84 -6.89 -11.70
N VAL A 272 -13.57 -5.74 -12.29
CA VAL A 272 -14.30 -4.50 -12.03
C VAL A 272 -15.77 -4.64 -12.42
N GLU A 273 -16.06 -5.43 -13.45
CA GLU A 273 -17.43 -5.70 -13.89
C GLU A 273 -18.20 -6.55 -12.86
N GLU A 274 -17.56 -7.58 -12.31
CA GLU A 274 -18.11 -8.39 -11.21
C GLU A 274 -18.39 -7.51 -9.98
N LEU A 275 -17.43 -6.65 -9.59
CA LEU A 275 -17.63 -5.71 -8.48
C LEU A 275 -18.84 -4.81 -8.74
N ARG A 276 -18.98 -4.24 -9.95
CA ARG A 276 -20.12 -3.37 -10.30
C ARG A 276 -21.46 -4.09 -10.22
N ARG A 277 -21.52 -5.40 -10.50
CA ARG A 277 -22.74 -6.22 -10.33
C ARG A 277 -23.08 -6.46 -8.86
N LEU A 278 -22.07 -6.62 -8.01
CA LEU A 278 -22.24 -6.82 -6.56
C LEU A 278 -22.40 -5.50 -5.80
N ALA A 279 -22.03 -4.39 -6.43
CA ALA A 279 -22.05 -3.08 -5.80
C ALA A 279 -23.47 -2.71 -5.40
N SER A 280 -23.64 -2.37 -4.14
CA SER A 280 -24.89 -1.80 -3.67
C SER A 280 -25.08 -0.42 -4.32
N PRO A 281 -26.27 -0.09 -4.86
CA PRO A 281 -26.54 1.27 -5.28
C PRO A 281 -26.42 2.21 -4.08
N HIS A 282 -25.61 3.26 -4.21
CA HIS A 282 -25.50 4.28 -3.18
C HIS A 282 -26.79 5.12 -3.18
N THR A 283 -27.75 4.80 -2.32
CA THR A 283 -28.83 5.74 -1.96
C THR A 283 -28.22 6.76 -1.01
N GLY A 284 -27.65 7.83 -1.58
CA GLY A 284 -27.08 8.92 -0.79
C GLY A 284 -28.12 9.51 0.16
N VAL A 285 -27.69 9.74 1.40
CA VAL A 285 -28.27 10.76 2.30
C VAL A 285 -27.15 11.75 2.58
#